data_AF-A0A0Q4N151-F1
#
_entry.id   AF-A0A0Q4N151-F1
#
_cell.length_a   1.000
_cell.length_b   1.000
_cell.length_c   1.000
_cell.angle_alpha   90.00
_cell.angle_beta   90.00
_cell.angle_gamma   90.00
#
_symmetry.space_group_name_H-M   'P 1'
#
loop_
_entity.id
_entity.type
_entity.pdbx_description
1 polymer ?
#
loop_
_entity_poly.entity_id
_entity_poly.type
_entity_poly.pdbx_seq_one_letter_code
_entity_poly.pdbx_strand_id
1 'polypeptide(L)'
;MIRSSELERDVANARCSFQQALKKNDFEMAQRARSQFSKATCHAAKTGRFMLASSLTSTMWHAFKIEQVIQDFRLARISEPLFRLCLNLFPPTTSVIRSLDKTITRLDIDLMLIEALVDHDDPQCNALLHIISDLSYRASHKALAVILTRFFSTVTPEFIAKGSATPLIKYINEFGRDYPSGKKIPASLLNILADNQALLIQVSERSESAYSEQKSLNLNILKQLHQAGAHDVVNAMAPAWMFNSAQPWSLIDLEAMGFRPMLSTLKTKLQYTTETNVCAAVYALCSNHIDMAQFTDFLKYLAGIFKPWMEALAQTCKAIAIAQRNELQNEKIRALILSVCSMSRIPPGYPQALLSIDGLERDSILEIPILHETMLGVDLGL
;
A
#
# COMPACT_ATOMS: atom_id res chain seq x y z
N MET A 1 8.79 -53.40 -25.52
CA MET A 1 9.81 -52.58 -24.83
C MET A 1 10.05 -51.34 -25.71
N ILE A 2 9.43 -50.20 -25.43
CA ILE A 2 9.62 -48.97 -26.23
C ILE A 2 11.01 -48.41 -25.92
N ARG A 3 11.81 -48.17 -26.97
CA ARG A 3 13.18 -47.63 -26.85
C ARG A 3 13.10 -46.13 -26.49
N SER A 4 14.00 -45.63 -25.64
CA SER A 4 14.06 -44.19 -25.25
C SER A 4 13.95 -43.23 -26.44
N SER A 5 14.51 -43.65 -27.58
CA SER A 5 14.52 -42.93 -28.85
C SER A 5 13.14 -42.68 -29.49
N GLU A 6 12.16 -43.56 -29.28
CA GLU A 6 10.81 -43.37 -29.85
C GLU A 6 10.04 -42.29 -29.07
N LEU A 7 10.19 -42.29 -27.74
CA LEU A 7 9.53 -41.32 -26.88
C LEU A 7 10.11 -39.91 -27.04
N GLU A 8 11.43 -39.79 -27.19
CA GLU A 8 12.11 -38.53 -27.51
C GLU A 8 11.66 -37.97 -28.87
N ARG A 9 11.46 -38.85 -29.86
CA ARG A 9 10.96 -38.49 -31.19
C ARG A 9 9.52 -37.97 -31.12
N ASP A 10 8.66 -38.62 -30.34
CA ASP A 10 7.28 -38.19 -30.16
C ASP A 10 7.18 -36.82 -29.48
N VAL A 11 8.04 -36.54 -28.50
CA VAL A 11 8.13 -35.21 -27.87
C VAL A 11 8.66 -34.15 -28.84
N ALA A 12 9.68 -34.48 -29.65
CA ALA A 12 10.18 -33.57 -30.67
C ALA A 12 9.13 -33.25 -31.75
N ASN A 13 8.35 -34.25 -32.16
CA ASN A 13 7.25 -34.09 -33.11
C ASN A 13 6.13 -33.23 -32.52
N ALA A 14 5.69 -33.52 -31.29
CA ALA A 14 4.68 -32.72 -30.59
C ALA A 14 5.12 -31.25 -30.44
N ARG A 15 6.39 -31.01 -30.12
CA ARG A 15 6.98 -29.65 -30.07
C ARG A 15 6.90 -28.95 -31.42
N CYS A 16 7.35 -29.61 -32.50
CA CYS A 16 7.31 -29.04 -33.84
C CYS A 16 5.88 -28.75 -34.30
N SER A 17 4.94 -29.67 -34.05
CA SER A 17 3.52 -29.47 -34.38
C SER A 17 2.91 -28.31 -33.59
N PHE A 18 3.24 -28.16 -32.32
CA PHE A 18 2.76 -27.03 -31.51
C PHE A 18 3.36 -25.70 -31.99
N GLN A 19 4.65 -25.66 -32.35
CA GLN A 19 5.28 -24.46 -32.94
C GLN A 19 4.67 -24.08 -34.30
N GLN A 20 4.29 -25.07 -35.11
CA GLN A 20 3.56 -24.82 -36.37
C GLN A 20 2.14 -24.31 -36.11
N ALA A 21 1.46 -24.85 -35.11
CA ALA A 21 0.15 -24.39 -34.68
C ALA A 21 0.19 -22.90 -34.28
N LEU A 22 1.21 -22.49 -33.54
CA LEU A 22 1.45 -21.07 -33.21
C LEU A 22 1.63 -20.20 -34.46
N LYS A 23 2.48 -20.63 -35.40
CA LYS A 23 2.71 -19.89 -36.66
C LYS A 23 1.46 -19.75 -37.53
N LYS A 24 0.56 -20.74 -37.46
CA LYS A 24 -0.67 -20.80 -38.27
C LYS A 24 -1.91 -20.32 -37.52
N ASN A 25 -1.78 -19.95 -36.24
CA ASN A 25 -2.88 -19.63 -35.34
C ASN A 25 -3.96 -20.74 -35.28
N ASP A 26 -3.53 -22.01 -35.31
CA ASP A 26 -4.40 -23.19 -35.39
C ASP A 26 -4.58 -23.83 -33.99
N PHE A 27 -5.72 -23.54 -33.36
CA PHE A 27 -6.05 -24.01 -32.02
C PHE A 27 -6.21 -25.54 -31.94
N GLU A 28 -6.79 -26.17 -32.95
CA GLU A 28 -6.98 -27.63 -32.96
C GLU A 28 -5.65 -28.35 -33.06
N MET A 29 -4.74 -27.85 -33.90
CA MET A 29 -3.40 -28.41 -34.04
C MET A 29 -2.62 -28.32 -32.73
N ALA A 30 -2.76 -27.21 -31.99
CA ALA A 30 -2.18 -27.05 -30.67
C ALA A 30 -2.75 -28.05 -29.64
N GLN A 31 -4.07 -28.27 -29.64
CA GLN A 31 -4.71 -29.27 -28.77
C GLN A 31 -4.28 -30.71 -29.08
N ARG A 32 -4.12 -31.05 -30.37
CA ARG A 32 -3.63 -32.37 -30.79
C ARG A 32 -2.20 -32.61 -30.32
N ALA A 33 -1.33 -31.62 -30.49
CA ALA A 33 0.04 -31.68 -30.01
C ALA A 33 0.13 -31.83 -28.48
N ARG A 34 -0.74 -31.13 -27.72
CA ARG A 34 -0.89 -31.35 -26.26
C ARG A 34 -1.27 -32.80 -25.94
N SER A 35 -2.29 -33.34 -26.61
CA SER A 35 -2.77 -34.70 -26.36
C SER A 35 -1.68 -35.73 -26.60
N GLN A 36 -0.90 -35.55 -27.67
CA GLN A 36 0.25 -36.40 -27.99
C GLN A 36 1.31 -36.35 -26.88
N PHE A 37 1.65 -35.15 -26.41
CA PHE A 37 2.61 -34.98 -25.32
C PHE A 37 2.13 -35.65 -24.01
N SER A 38 0.87 -35.41 -23.62
CA SER A 38 0.29 -35.99 -22.41
C SER A 38 0.25 -37.53 -22.45
N LYS A 39 -0.03 -38.10 -23.64
CA LYS A 39 0.04 -39.56 -23.83
C LYS A 39 1.47 -40.08 -23.66
N ALA A 40 2.47 -39.39 -24.20
CA ALA A 40 3.87 -39.78 -24.09
C ALA A 40 4.36 -39.73 -22.63
N THR A 41 4.07 -38.66 -21.88
CA THR A 41 4.45 -38.54 -20.47
C THR A 41 3.71 -39.54 -19.57
N CYS A 42 2.41 -39.73 -19.80
CA CYS A 42 1.62 -40.73 -19.07
C CYS A 42 2.14 -42.16 -19.33
N HIS A 43 2.51 -42.48 -20.57
CA HIS A 43 3.09 -43.79 -20.91
C HIS A 43 4.44 -44.02 -20.23
N ALA A 44 5.30 -42.99 -20.17
CA ALA A 44 6.58 -43.05 -19.45
C ALA A 44 6.37 -43.30 -17.94
N ALA A 45 5.43 -42.60 -17.32
CA ALA A 45 5.08 -42.79 -15.91
C ALA A 45 4.53 -44.20 -15.63
N LYS A 46 3.60 -44.68 -16.47
CA LYS A 46 3.00 -46.02 -16.35
C LYS A 46 3.99 -47.17 -16.55
N THR A 47 5.09 -46.93 -17.27
CA THR A 47 6.14 -47.94 -17.50
C THR A 47 7.27 -47.87 -16.48
N GLY A 48 7.08 -47.17 -15.36
CA GLY A 48 8.06 -47.08 -14.27
C GLY A 48 9.26 -46.16 -14.58
N ARG A 49 9.22 -45.40 -15.69
CA ARG A 49 10.29 -44.50 -16.10
C ARG A 49 10.03 -43.07 -15.62
N PHE A 50 9.86 -42.90 -14.31
CA PHE A 50 9.53 -41.61 -13.68
C PHE A 50 10.58 -40.52 -13.94
N MET A 51 11.86 -40.88 -13.93
CA MET A 51 12.98 -39.99 -14.29
C MET A 51 12.87 -39.48 -15.74
N LEU A 52 12.46 -40.34 -16.67
CA LEU A 52 12.25 -39.99 -18.08
C LEU A 52 11.00 -39.10 -18.24
N ALA A 53 9.91 -39.41 -17.55
CA ALA A 53 8.70 -38.57 -17.54
C ALA A 53 8.98 -37.15 -17.01
N SER A 54 9.77 -37.04 -15.94
CA SER A 54 10.22 -35.76 -15.37
C SER A 54 11.16 -35.01 -16.32
N SER A 55 12.16 -35.71 -16.88
CA SER A 55 13.12 -35.14 -17.84
C SER A 55 12.46 -34.65 -19.13
N LEU A 56 11.49 -35.38 -19.67
CA LEU A 56 10.76 -34.98 -20.88
C LEU A 56 9.85 -33.78 -20.63
N THR A 57 9.26 -33.72 -19.43
CA THR A 57 8.50 -32.56 -18.98
C THR A 57 9.44 -31.35 -18.94
N SER A 58 10.54 -31.41 -18.20
CA SER A 58 11.56 -30.34 -18.10
C SER A 58 12.15 -29.92 -19.46
N THR A 59 12.45 -30.87 -20.34
CA THR A 59 13.01 -30.57 -21.68
C THR A 59 12.01 -29.81 -22.55
N MET A 60 10.72 -30.14 -22.44
CA MET A 60 9.66 -29.40 -23.12
C MET A 60 9.52 -27.97 -22.57
N TRP A 61 9.62 -27.79 -21.24
CA TRP A 61 9.63 -26.47 -20.59
C TRP A 61 10.78 -25.60 -21.07
N HIS A 62 12.01 -26.15 -21.15
CA HIS A 62 13.18 -25.40 -21.63
C HIS A 62 13.14 -25.12 -23.13
N ALA A 63 12.52 -25.99 -23.92
CA ALA A 63 12.41 -25.81 -25.37
C ALA A 63 11.30 -24.84 -25.77
N PHE A 64 10.33 -24.57 -24.89
CA PHE A 64 9.23 -23.65 -25.13
C PHE A 64 9.55 -22.25 -24.58
N LYS A 65 9.75 -21.28 -25.48
CA LYS A 65 9.99 -19.89 -25.09
C LYS A 65 8.64 -19.19 -24.87
N ILE A 66 8.09 -19.30 -23.67
CA ILE A 66 6.85 -18.62 -23.29
C ILE A 66 6.94 -17.09 -23.53
N GLU A 67 8.13 -16.50 -23.40
CA GLU A 67 8.41 -15.10 -23.75
C GLU A 67 8.03 -14.77 -25.20
N GLN A 68 8.32 -15.67 -26.14
CA GLN A 68 8.00 -15.49 -27.57
C GLN A 68 6.49 -15.53 -27.80
N VAL A 69 5.76 -16.42 -27.10
CA VAL A 69 4.31 -16.51 -27.19
C VAL A 69 3.63 -15.26 -26.64
N ILE A 70 4.16 -14.70 -25.55
CA ILE A 70 3.70 -13.42 -25.01
C ILE A 70 3.93 -12.29 -26.02
N GLN A 71 5.10 -12.24 -26.64
CA GLN A 71 5.39 -11.26 -27.69
C GLN A 71 4.48 -11.42 -28.91
N ASP A 72 4.26 -12.65 -29.38
CA ASP A 72 3.40 -12.92 -30.53
C ASP A 72 1.93 -12.59 -30.25
N PHE A 73 1.45 -12.79 -29.00
CA PHE A 73 0.12 -12.33 -28.60
C PHE A 73 0.04 -10.80 -28.54
N ARG A 74 1.06 -10.14 -27.97
CA ARG A 74 1.16 -8.67 -27.94
C ARG A 74 1.11 -8.07 -29.35
N LEU A 75 1.72 -8.74 -30.33
CA LEU A 75 1.72 -8.36 -31.75
C LEU A 75 0.49 -8.85 -32.52
N ALA A 76 -0.53 -9.38 -31.84
CA ALA A 76 -1.76 -9.93 -32.44
C ALA A 76 -1.53 -11.03 -33.50
N ARG A 77 -0.39 -11.75 -33.41
CA ARG A 77 -0.03 -12.86 -34.32
C ARG A 77 -0.67 -14.18 -33.92
N ILE A 78 -1.03 -14.32 -32.66
CA ILE A 78 -1.79 -15.47 -32.13
C ILE A 78 -3.09 -15.00 -31.50
N SER A 79 -4.11 -15.86 -31.51
CA SER A 79 -5.43 -15.57 -30.94
C SER A 79 -5.45 -15.76 -29.42
N GLU A 80 -6.41 -15.12 -28.74
CA GLU A 80 -6.58 -15.25 -27.28
C GLU A 80 -6.84 -16.70 -26.82
N PRO A 81 -7.70 -17.51 -27.48
CA PRO A 81 -7.89 -18.91 -27.08
C PRO A 81 -6.60 -19.73 -27.17
N LEU A 82 -5.80 -19.50 -28.22
CA LEU A 82 -4.50 -20.15 -28.38
C LEU A 82 -3.50 -19.68 -27.32
N PHE A 83 -3.48 -18.38 -27.00
CA PHE A 83 -2.66 -17.83 -25.94
C PHE A 83 -3.02 -18.41 -24.56
N ARG A 84 -4.30 -18.48 -24.20
CA ARG A 84 -4.77 -19.12 -22.95
C ARG A 84 -4.42 -20.60 -22.89
N LEU A 85 -4.52 -21.32 -24.01
CA LEU A 85 -4.07 -22.71 -24.08
C LEU A 85 -2.57 -22.82 -23.84
N CYS A 86 -1.75 -21.93 -24.42
CA CYS A 86 -0.32 -21.90 -24.17
C CYS A 86 0.01 -21.63 -22.70
N LEU A 87 -0.66 -20.66 -22.07
CA LEU A 87 -0.47 -20.35 -20.65
C LEU A 87 -0.86 -21.50 -19.73
N ASN A 88 -1.93 -22.23 -20.05
CA ASN A 88 -2.33 -23.42 -19.29
C ASN A 88 -1.37 -24.60 -19.44
N LEU A 89 -0.62 -24.67 -20.55
CA LEU A 89 0.32 -25.75 -20.84
C LEU A 89 1.74 -25.45 -20.38
N PHE A 90 2.08 -24.16 -20.42
CA PHE A 90 3.39 -23.62 -20.15
C PHE A 90 3.19 -22.29 -19.41
N PRO A 91 2.70 -22.33 -18.16
CA PRO A 91 2.61 -21.13 -17.34
C PRO A 91 3.95 -20.40 -17.31
N PRO A 92 3.93 -19.07 -17.27
CA PRO A 92 5.14 -18.29 -17.18
C PRO A 92 5.80 -18.52 -15.82
N THR A 93 7.12 -18.48 -15.75
CA THR A 93 7.82 -18.38 -14.46
C THR A 93 7.81 -16.92 -13.97
N THR A 94 8.06 -16.69 -12.68
CA THR A 94 8.22 -15.34 -12.13
C THR A 94 9.32 -14.55 -12.87
N SER A 95 10.39 -15.21 -13.29
CA SER A 95 11.49 -14.58 -14.06
C SER A 95 11.05 -14.13 -15.46
N VAL A 96 10.17 -14.90 -16.12
CA VAL A 96 9.58 -14.52 -17.41
C VAL A 96 8.70 -13.29 -17.24
N ILE A 97 7.85 -13.23 -16.21
CA ILE A 97 7.02 -12.03 -15.97
C ILE A 97 7.91 -10.79 -15.74
N ARG A 98 9.05 -10.95 -15.07
CA ARG A 98 10.02 -9.86 -14.83
C ARG A 98 10.72 -9.36 -16.08
N SER A 99 11.02 -10.24 -17.04
CA SER A 99 11.77 -9.92 -18.27
C SER A 99 10.92 -9.24 -19.33
N LEU A 100 9.58 -9.25 -19.17
CA LEU A 100 8.68 -8.60 -20.12
C LEU A 100 8.90 -7.09 -20.15
N ASP A 101 8.96 -6.55 -21.37
CA ASP A 101 9.08 -5.12 -21.61
C ASP A 101 7.95 -4.36 -20.90
N LYS A 102 8.36 -3.49 -19.98
CA LYS A 102 7.52 -2.74 -19.04
C LYS A 102 6.95 -1.44 -19.64
N THR A 103 7.24 -1.16 -20.90
CA THR A 103 6.79 0.06 -21.60
C THR A 103 5.47 -0.12 -22.36
N ILE A 104 5.03 -1.37 -22.57
CA ILE A 104 3.81 -1.71 -23.32
C ILE A 104 2.86 -2.47 -22.39
N THR A 105 2.24 -1.76 -21.45
CA THR A 105 1.23 -2.29 -20.52
C THR A 105 -0.11 -2.47 -21.22
N ARG A 106 -0.36 -3.66 -21.78
CA ARG A 106 -1.74 -4.11 -22.01
C ARG A 106 -2.21 -4.81 -20.75
N LEU A 107 -2.95 -4.08 -19.92
CA LEU A 107 -3.49 -4.50 -18.62
C LEU A 107 -4.17 -5.89 -18.63
N ASP A 108 -4.74 -6.29 -19.78
CA ASP A 108 -5.43 -7.58 -19.95
C ASP A 108 -4.48 -8.77 -20.14
N ILE A 109 -3.28 -8.55 -20.70
CA ILE A 109 -2.27 -9.61 -20.89
C ILE A 109 -1.61 -9.94 -19.54
N ASP A 110 -1.30 -8.92 -18.75
CA ASP A 110 -0.69 -9.08 -17.43
C ASP A 110 -1.63 -9.86 -16.50
N LEU A 111 -2.95 -9.60 -16.55
CA LEU A 111 -3.95 -10.36 -15.80
C LEU A 111 -3.95 -11.85 -16.19
N MET A 112 -3.99 -12.18 -17.49
CA MET A 112 -3.98 -13.58 -17.95
C MET A 112 -2.68 -14.31 -17.56
N LEU A 113 -1.53 -13.61 -17.60
CA LEU A 113 -0.24 -14.18 -17.19
C LEU A 113 -0.19 -14.45 -15.68
N ILE A 114 -0.75 -13.55 -14.89
CA ILE A 114 -0.79 -13.65 -13.45
C ILE A 114 -1.77 -14.74 -13.00
N GLU A 115 -2.96 -14.81 -13.61
CA GLU A 115 -3.92 -15.89 -13.39
C GLU A 115 -3.27 -17.25 -13.69
N ALA A 116 -2.60 -17.39 -14.84
CA ALA A 116 -1.92 -18.64 -15.21
C ALA A 116 -0.75 -19.00 -14.27
N LEU A 117 0.01 -18.02 -13.79
CA LEU A 117 1.08 -18.25 -12.81
C LEU A 117 0.51 -18.70 -11.46
N VAL A 118 -0.56 -18.06 -11.01
CA VAL A 118 -1.24 -18.33 -9.74
C VAL A 118 -1.93 -19.71 -9.71
N ASP A 119 -2.44 -20.17 -10.86
CA ASP A 119 -3.17 -21.42 -10.98
C ASP A 119 -2.28 -22.67 -11.10
N HIS A 120 -1.01 -22.52 -11.53
CA HIS A 120 -0.14 -23.67 -11.80
C HIS A 120 0.94 -23.92 -10.73
N ASP A 121 1.47 -22.89 -10.07
CA ASP A 121 2.31 -23.13 -8.89
C ASP A 121 1.40 -23.53 -7.71
N ASP A 122 1.82 -24.49 -6.88
CA ASP A 122 1.32 -24.58 -5.50
C ASP A 122 1.88 -23.35 -4.80
N PRO A 123 1.14 -22.22 -4.77
CA PRO A 123 1.78 -20.93 -4.79
C PRO A 123 2.22 -20.64 -3.38
N GLN A 124 3.47 -20.98 -3.07
CA GLN A 124 4.06 -20.69 -1.78
C GLN A 124 3.90 -19.19 -1.53
N CYS A 125 3.50 -18.83 -0.32
CA CYS A 125 3.19 -17.43 0.02
C CYS A 125 4.34 -16.47 -0.31
N ASN A 126 5.60 -16.94 -0.27
CA ASN A 126 6.77 -16.17 -0.72
C ASN A 126 6.73 -15.81 -2.21
N ALA A 127 6.37 -16.76 -3.08
CA ALA A 127 6.27 -16.52 -4.53
C ALA A 127 5.18 -15.47 -4.82
N LEU A 128 4.02 -15.57 -4.16
CA LEU A 128 2.94 -14.59 -4.27
C LEU A 128 3.37 -13.20 -3.77
N LEU A 129 4.08 -13.11 -2.63
CA LEU A 129 4.59 -11.82 -2.13
C LEU A 129 5.61 -11.19 -3.10
N HIS A 130 6.48 -11.99 -3.71
CA HIS A 130 7.40 -11.48 -4.74
C HIS A 130 6.65 -10.97 -5.97
N ILE A 131 5.62 -11.69 -6.43
CA ILE A 131 4.77 -11.25 -7.53
C ILE A 131 4.07 -9.93 -7.18
N ILE A 132 3.48 -9.82 -5.98
CA ILE A 132 2.87 -8.57 -5.47
C ILE A 132 3.90 -7.44 -5.47
N SER A 133 5.12 -7.66 -4.96
CA SER A 133 6.19 -6.67 -4.92
C SER A 133 6.60 -6.15 -6.30
N ASP A 134 6.67 -7.05 -7.29
CA ASP A 134 7.14 -6.70 -8.63
C ASP A 134 6.04 -5.97 -9.44
N LEU A 135 4.79 -6.17 -9.05
CA LEU A 135 3.60 -5.69 -9.74
C LEU A 135 2.92 -4.51 -9.07
N SER A 136 3.16 -4.26 -7.78
CA SER A 136 2.51 -3.20 -6.96
C SER A 136 2.61 -1.81 -7.59
N TYR A 137 3.62 -1.58 -8.43
CA TYR A 137 3.85 -0.30 -9.12
C TYR A 137 3.19 -0.17 -10.50
N ARG A 138 2.68 -1.25 -11.13
CA ARG A 138 2.29 -1.24 -12.56
C ARG A 138 1.17 -2.18 -12.98
N ALA A 139 0.77 -3.13 -12.13
CA ALA A 139 -0.27 -4.09 -12.49
C ALA A 139 -1.66 -3.47 -12.47
N SER A 140 -2.57 -4.08 -13.25
CA SER A 140 -3.98 -3.76 -13.15
C SER A 140 -4.50 -4.07 -11.75
N HIS A 141 -5.45 -3.26 -11.25
CA HIS A 141 -6.13 -3.54 -9.98
C HIS A 141 -6.81 -4.93 -9.97
N LYS A 142 -7.20 -5.45 -11.15
CA LYS A 142 -7.73 -6.81 -11.31
C LYS A 142 -6.67 -7.87 -11.06
N ALA A 143 -5.47 -7.69 -11.58
CA ALA A 143 -4.35 -8.60 -11.36
C ALA A 143 -3.95 -8.66 -9.88
N LEU A 144 -3.87 -7.49 -9.23
CA LEU A 144 -3.61 -7.43 -7.79
C LEU A 144 -4.71 -8.11 -6.99
N ALA A 145 -5.98 -7.97 -7.39
CA ALA A 145 -7.11 -8.64 -6.75
C ALA A 145 -6.99 -10.17 -6.83
N VAL A 146 -6.62 -10.72 -7.99
CA VAL A 146 -6.38 -12.17 -8.15
C VAL A 146 -5.26 -12.65 -7.21
N ILE A 147 -4.12 -11.95 -7.19
CA ILE A 147 -2.97 -12.37 -6.38
C ILE A 147 -3.28 -12.26 -4.89
N LEU A 148 -3.93 -11.17 -4.44
CA LEU A 148 -4.33 -11.01 -3.04
C LEU A 148 -5.34 -12.08 -2.62
N THR A 149 -6.34 -12.35 -3.46
CA THR A 149 -7.33 -13.42 -3.20
C THR A 149 -6.62 -14.76 -3.02
N ARG A 150 -5.69 -15.10 -3.91
CA ARG A 150 -4.92 -16.35 -3.77
C ARG A 150 -4.03 -16.32 -2.52
N PHE A 151 -3.32 -15.22 -2.28
CA PHE A 151 -2.44 -15.09 -1.12
C PHE A 151 -3.23 -15.33 0.17
N PHE A 152 -4.37 -14.67 0.34
CA PHE A 152 -5.23 -14.86 1.51
C PHE A 152 -5.80 -16.28 1.62
N SER A 153 -6.03 -16.97 0.50
CA SER A 153 -6.47 -18.38 0.50
C SER A 153 -5.36 -19.38 0.84
N THR A 154 -4.09 -19.03 0.62
CA THR A 154 -2.95 -19.95 0.75
C THR A 154 -2.13 -19.74 2.02
N VAL A 155 -2.21 -18.54 2.62
CA VAL A 155 -1.44 -18.19 3.81
C VAL A 155 -1.90 -18.99 5.03
N THR A 156 -0.93 -19.54 5.75
CA THR A 156 -1.18 -20.32 6.97
C THR A 156 -0.75 -19.53 8.22
N PRO A 157 -1.34 -19.82 9.40
CA PRO A 157 -0.92 -19.21 10.66
C PRO A 157 0.57 -19.39 10.95
N GLU A 158 1.18 -20.52 10.58
CA GLU A 158 2.61 -20.78 10.75
C GLU A 158 3.47 -19.86 9.89
N PHE A 159 3.00 -19.54 8.67
CA PHE A 159 3.67 -18.59 7.79
C PHE A 159 3.65 -17.17 8.37
N ILE A 160 2.53 -16.78 8.97
CA ILE A 160 2.39 -15.49 9.67
C ILE A 160 3.25 -15.45 10.94
N ALA A 161 3.26 -16.53 11.72
CA ALA A 161 4.05 -16.64 12.95
C ALA A 161 5.56 -16.48 12.72
N LYS A 162 6.06 -16.88 11.54
CA LYS A 162 7.45 -16.69 11.10
C LYS A 162 7.77 -15.28 10.62
N GLY A 163 6.80 -14.36 10.61
CA GLY A 163 6.96 -12.99 10.11
C GLY A 163 7.07 -12.90 8.58
N SER A 164 6.92 -14.02 7.85
CA SER A 164 7.14 -14.07 6.40
C SER A 164 6.09 -13.28 5.60
N ALA A 165 4.92 -13.01 6.18
CA ALA A 165 3.87 -12.20 5.57
C ALA A 165 4.00 -10.67 5.81
N THR A 166 4.95 -10.22 6.65
CA THR A 166 5.12 -8.80 7.01
C THR A 166 5.29 -7.83 5.82
N PRO A 167 5.89 -8.21 4.67
CA PRO A 167 5.98 -7.30 3.52
C PRO A 167 4.63 -6.99 2.85
N LEU A 168 3.58 -7.77 3.10
CA LEU A 168 2.27 -7.61 2.44
C LEU A 168 1.71 -6.19 2.59
N ILE A 169 1.72 -5.65 3.81
CA ILE A 169 1.17 -4.31 4.11
C ILE A 169 1.94 -3.23 3.34
N LYS A 170 3.27 -3.36 3.25
CA LYS A 170 4.11 -2.45 2.46
C LYS A 170 3.63 -2.43 1.01
N TYR A 171 3.40 -3.60 0.42
CA TYR A 171 3.03 -3.66 -0.99
C TYR A 171 1.61 -3.17 -1.26
N ILE A 172 0.66 -3.42 -0.34
CA ILE A 172 -0.68 -2.83 -0.41
C ILE A 172 -0.58 -1.29 -0.34
N ASN A 173 0.31 -0.76 0.48
CA ASN A 173 0.55 0.68 0.59
C ASN A 173 1.20 1.29 -0.65
N GLU A 174 2.15 0.59 -1.27
CA GLU A 174 2.76 1.00 -2.53
C GLU A 174 1.72 1.16 -3.63
N PHE A 175 0.78 0.22 -3.74
CA PHE A 175 -0.38 0.36 -4.62
C PHE A 175 -1.27 1.56 -4.24
N GLY A 176 -1.49 1.77 -2.94
CA GLY A 176 -2.26 2.91 -2.43
C GLY A 176 -1.72 4.28 -2.85
N ARG A 177 -0.43 4.38 -3.25
CA ARG A 177 0.16 5.64 -3.73
C ARG A 177 -0.47 6.14 -5.03
N ASP A 178 -0.95 5.24 -5.89
CA ASP A 178 -1.61 5.60 -7.16
C ASP A 178 -3.02 6.20 -6.96
N TYR A 179 -3.55 6.06 -5.74
CA TYR A 179 -4.85 6.59 -5.31
C TYR A 179 -4.63 7.62 -4.20
N PRO A 180 -4.17 8.84 -4.54
CA PRO A 180 -4.10 9.93 -3.57
C PRO A 180 -5.50 10.28 -3.02
N SER A 181 -5.52 11.04 -1.92
CA SER A 181 -6.73 11.49 -1.24
C SER A 181 -7.80 11.98 -2.23
N GLY A 182 -9.00 11.39 -2.15
CA GLY A 182 -10.14 11.70 -3.02
C GLY A 182 -10.34 10.75 -4.20
N LYS A 183 -9.33 9.94 -4.58
CA LYS A 183 -9.53 8.87 -5.58
C LYS A 183 -9.97 7.57 -4.91
N LYS A 184 -11.06 7.00 -5.44
CA LYS A 184 -11.61 5.71 -4.98
C LYS A 184 -10.72 4.55 -5.40
N ILE A 185 -10.38 3.69 -4.45
CA ILE A 185 -9.80 2.38 -4.67
C ILE A 185 -10.86 1.52 -5.35
N PRO A 186 -10.49 0.72 -6.36
CA PRO A 186 -11.42 -0.19 -7.01
C PRO A 186 -12.12 -1.11 -6.01
N ALA A 187 -13.45 -1.19 -6.09
CA ALA A 187 -14.28 -1.95 -5.14
C ALA A 187 -13.85 -3.42 -5.02
N SER A 188 -13.40 -4.04 -6.11
CA SER A 188 -12.89 -5.41 -6.10
C SER A 188 -11.71 -5.61 -5.15
N LEU A 189 -10.80 -4.63 -5.07
CA LEU A 189 -9.67 -4.68 -4.15
C LEU A 189 -10.08 -4.37 -2.72
N LEU A 190 -10.94 -3.36 -2.57
CA LEU A 190 -11.43 -2.95 -1.26
C LEU A 190 -12.19 -4.09 -0.56
N ASN A 191 -13.04 -4.81 -1.30
CA ASN A 191 -13.77 -5.96 -0.79
C ASN A 191 -12.83 -7.09 -0.36
N ILE A 192 -11.80 -7.41 -1.15
CA ILE A 192 -10.82 -8.43 -0.74
C ILE A 192 -10.13 -8.07 0.59
N LEU A 193 -9.75 -6.80 0.76
CA LEU A 193 -9.14 -6.35 2.01
C LEU A 193 -10.16 -6.39 3.18
N ALA A 194 -11.42 -6.01 2.92
CA ALA A 194 -12.50 -6.03 3.90
C ALA A 194 -12.95 -7.46 4.28
N ASP A 195 -12.87 -8.42 3.36
CA ASP A 195 -13.22 -9.81 3.63
C ASP A 195 -12.10 -10.53 4.41
N ASN A 196 -10.86 -10.02 4.33
CA ASN A 196 -9.67 -10.63 4.94
C ASN A 196 -9.11 -9.82 6.13
N GLN A 197 -9.98 -9.07 6.84
CA GLN A 197 -9.60 -8.20 7.96
C GLN A 197 -8.78 -8.91 9.04
N ALA A 198 -9.24 -10.08 9.51
CA ALA A 198 -8.57 -10.82 10.58
C ALA A 198 -7.11 -11.16 10.23
N LEU A 199 -6.84 -11.46 8.96
CA LEU A 199 -5.49 -11.79 8.51
C LEU A 199 -4.60 -10.56 8.43
N LEU A 200 -5.13 -9.45 7.92
CA LEU A 200 -4.43 -8.17 7.87
C LEU A 200 -4.00 -7.72 9.28
N ILE A 201 -4.87 -7.92 10.28
CA ILE A 201 -4.56 -7.65 11.69
C ILE A 201 -3.39 -8.52 12.16
N GLN A 202 -3.46 -9.84 11.95
CA GLN A 202 -2.39 -10.76 12.38
C GLN A 202 -1.05 -10.46 11.71
N VAL A 203 -1.05 -10.08 10.43
CA VAL A 203 0.16 -9.68 9.70
C VAL A 203 0.74 -8.39 10.26
N SER A 204 -0.11 -7.41 10.59
CA SER A 204 0.28 -6.14 11.21
C SER A 204 0.95 -6.35 12.57
N GLU A 205 0.35 -7.17 13.43
CA GLU A 205 0.84 -7.44 14.79
C GLU A 205 2.25 -8.06 14.80
N ARG A 206 2.61 -8.81 13.76
CA ARG A 206 3.90 -9.50 13.63
C ARG A 206 5.03 -8.64 13.07
N SER A 207 4.76 -7.44 12.58
CA SER A 207 5.85 -6.55 12.12
C SER A 207 6.68 -6.07 13.32
N GLU A 208 8.01 -6.11 13.21
CA GLU A 208 8.92 -5.94 14.35
C GLU A 208 8.96 -4.51 14.92
N SER A 209 8.72 -3.48 14.10
CA SER A 209 8.70 -2.09 14.58
C SER A 209 7.26 -1.58 14.67
N ALA A 210 6.89 -1.06 15.85
CA ALA A 210 5.61 -0.37 16.11
C ALA A 210 5.30 0.78 15.12
N TYR A 211 6.30 1.24 14.36
CA TYR A 211 6.24 2.43 13.51
C TYR A 211 6.73 2.19 12.08
N SER A 212 6.90 0.93 11.67
CA SER A 212 7.24 0.67 10.27
C SER A 212 6.05 1.02 9.38
N GLU A 213 6.31 1.51 8.16
CA GLU A 213 5.30 1.59 7.09
C GLU A 213 4.65 0.23 6.78
N GLN A 214 5.15 -0.85 7.37
CA GLN A 214 4.68 -2.22 7.25
C GLN A 214 3.66 -2.59 8.34
N LYS A 215 3.41 -1.74 9.35
CA LYS A 215 2.38 -1.99 10.39
C LYS A 215 1.01 -1.43 10.08
N SER A 216 0.92 -0.40 9.26
CA SER A 216 -0.36 0.22 8.97
C SER A 216 -0.59 0.41 7.49
N LEU A 217 -1.84 0.25 7.07
CA LEU A 217 -2.29 0.67 5.75
C LEU A 217 -2.30 2.19 5.65
N ASN A 218 -2.13 2.72 4.44
CA ASN A 218 -2.23 4.14 4.10
C ASN A 218 -3.60 4.70 4.54
N LEU A 219 -3.65 5.93 5.06
CA LEU A 219 -4.88 6.57 5.51
C LEU A 219 -6.01 6.59 4.47
N ASN A 220 -5.71 6.77 3.18
CA ASN A 220 -6.75 6.71 2.16
C ASN A 220 -7.37 5.30 2.04
N ILE A 221 -6.56 4.25 2.20
CA ILE A 221 -7.04 2.86 2.24
C ILE A 221 -7.88 2.64 3.51
N LEU A 222 -7.40 3.10 4.67
CA LEU A 222 -8.13 3.02 5.93
C LEU A 222 -9.50 3.75 5.88
N LYS A 223 -9.55 4.95 5.31
CA LYS A 223 -10.80 5.71 5.10
C LYS A 223 -11.81 4.95 4.25
N GLN A 224 -11.34 4.34 3.17
CA GLN A 224 -12.23 3.61 2.27
C GLN A 224 -12.65 2.27 2.86
N LEU A 225 -11.79 1.60 3.64
CA LEU A 225 -12.13 0.41 4.41
C LEU A 225 -13.18 0.73 5.48
N HIS A 226 -13.02 1.85 6.17
CA HIS A 226 -14.01 2.33 7.14
C HIS A 226 -15.38 2.57 6.47
N GLN A 227 -15.40 3.21 5.30
CA GLN A 227 -16.64 3.40 4.51
C GLN A 227 -17.25 2.08 4.00
N ALA A 228 -16.42 1.06 3.78
CA ALA A 228 -16.86 -0.28 3.39
C ALA A 228 -17.29 -1.17 4.58
N GLY A 229 -17.31 -0.64 5.80
CA GLY A 229 -17.73 -1.38 7.00
C GLY A 229 -16.65 -2.26 7.62
N ALA A 230 -15.39 -2.16 7.16
CA ALA A 230 -14.26 -2.91 7.68
C ALA A 230 -13.68 -2.27 8.95
N HIS A 231 -14.50 -2.12 9.98
CA HIS A 231 -14.13 -1.36 11.19
C HIS A 231 -13.00 -2.02 11.99
N ASP A 232 -12.92 -3.36 12.04
CA ASP A 232 -11.95 -4.07 12.88
C ASP A 232 -10.51 -3.88 12.42
N VAL A 233 -10.26 -3.99 11.11
CA VAL A 233 -8.92 -3.75 10.56
C VAL A 233 -8.51 -2.29 10.72
N VAL A 234 -9.46 -1.36 10.56
CA VAL A 234 -9.19 0.06 10.78
C VAL A 234 -8.89 0.30 12.26
N ASN A 235 -9.62 -0.33 13.17
CA ASN A 235 -9.40 -0.24 14.61
C ASN A 235 -8.01 -0.74 15.03
N ALA A 236 -7.57 -1.85 14.45
CA ALA A 236 -6.28 -2.43 14.75
C ALA A 236 -5.10 -1.64 14.15
N MET A 237 -5.27 -1.08 12.95
CA MET A 237 -4.14 -0.53 12.17
C MET A 237 -4.04 1.00 12.26
N ALA A 238 -5.14 1.72 12.48
CA ALA A 238 -5.14 3.18 12.63
C ALA A 238 -4.19 3.68 13.73
N PRO A 239 -4.03 3.02 14.90
CA PRO A 239 -3.09 3.46 15.92
C PRO A 239 -1.64 3.48 15.46
N ALA A 240 -1.22 2.49 14.66
CA ALA A 240 0.13 2.45 14.11
C ALA A 240 0.32 3.51 13.01
N TRP A 241 -0.73 3.88 12.29
CA TRP A 241 -0.69 4.92 11.27
C TRP A 241 -0.53 6.32 11.84
N MET A 242 -1.24 6.61 12.93
CA MET A 242 -1.33 7.95 13.49
C MET A 242 0.04 8.52 13.92
N PHE A 243 0.99 7.65 14.25
CA PHE A 243 2.34 8.04 14.66
C PHE A 243 3.36 8.02 13.51
N ASN A 244 2.93 7.74 12.28
CA ASN A 244 3.78 7.66 11.09
C ASN A 244 3.78 8.98 10.27
N SER A 245 3.33 10.10 10.84
CA SER A 245 2.91 11.24 10.04
C SER A 245 3.96 12.35 9.94
N ALA A 246 4.49 12.53 8.73
CA ALA A 246 4.92 13.83 8.21
C ALA A 246 3.72 14.72 7.80
N GLN A 247 2.48 14.41 8.25
CA GLN A 247 1.24 15.04 7.78
C GLN A 247 0.23 15.27 8.93
N PRO A 248 0.09 16.50 9.46
CA PRO A 248 -0.73 16.83 10.62
C PRO A 248 -2.23 16.51 10.47
N TRP A 249 -2.77 16.75 9.27
CA TRP A 249 -4.19 16.62 8.94
C TRP A 249 -4.76 15.22 9.09
N SER A 250 -3.85 14.27 9.10
CA SER A 250 -4.14 12.88 9.00
C SER A 250 -4.65 12.28 10.32
N LEU A 251 -4.31 12.92 11.45
CA LEU A 251 -4.86 12.61 12.78
C LEU A 251 -6.31 13.08 12.92
N ILE A 252 -6.65 14.24 12.35
CA ILE A 252 -8.02 14.79 12.35
C ILE A 252 -8.94 13.92 11.51
N ASP A 253 -8.42 13.46 10.37
CA ASP A 253 -9.09 12.49 9.51
C ASP A 253 -9.36 11.14 10.21
N LEU A 254 -8.43 10.66 11.04
CA LEU A 254 -8.63 9.48 11.88
C LEU A 254 -9.72 9.72 12.95
N GLU A 255 -9.73 10.89 13.59
CA GLU A 255 -10.77 11.28 14.55
C GLU A 255 -12.16 11.30 13.92
N ALA A 256 -12.28 11.79 12.69
CA ALA A 256 -13.53 11.77 11.93
C ALA A 256 -14.05 10.33 11.66
N MET A 257 -13.16 9.33 11.68
CA MET A 257 -13.52 7.91 11.62
C MET A 257 -13.77 7.27 13.00
N GLY A 258 -13.82 8.08 14.07
CA GLY A 258 -14.08 7.62 15.44
C GLY A 258 -12.82 7.27 16.24
N PHE A 259 -11.62 7.39 15.66
CA PHE A 259 -10.36 7.14 16.37
C PHE A 259 -9.93 8.34 17.17
N ARG A 260 -10.11 8.26 18.48
CA ARG A 260 -9.71 9.31 19.42
C ARG A 260 -8.42 8.91 20.12
N PRO A 261 -7.23 9.25 19.59
CA PRO A 261 -6.03 9.08 20.36
C PRO A 261 -6.11 9.78 21.69
N MET A 262 -5.85 9.04 22.76
CA MET A 262 -5.70 9.65 24.07
C MET A 262 -4.45 10.52 24.09
N LEU A 263 -4.58 11.68 24.72
CA LEU A 263 -3.48 12.62 24.96
C LEU A 263 -2.28 11.98 25.66
N SER A 264 -2.52 10.99 26.53
CA SER A 264 -1.47 10.17 27.15
C SER A 264 -0.66 9.39 26.12
N THR A 265 -1.32 8.79 25.13
CA THR A 265 -0.68 8.04 24.03
C THR A 265 0.16 8.97 23.15
N LEU A 266 -0.33 10.17 22.87
CA LEU A 266 0.44 11.21 22.18
C LEU A 266 1.69 11.57 22.99
N LYS A 267 1.56 11.91 24.28
CA LYS A 267 2.68 12.27 25.17
C LYS A 267 3.78 11.20 25.21
N THR A 268 3.44 9.92 25.36
CA THR A 268 4.45 8.83 25.41
C THR A 268 5.23 8.69 24.09
N LYS A 269 4.69 9.19 22.98
CA LYS A 269 5.18 8.93 21.62
C LYS A 269 5.75 10.18 20.92
N LEU A 270 5.74 11.34 21.57
CA LEU A 270 6.25 12.63 21.04
C LEU A 270 7.76 12.85 21.20
N GLN A 271 8.48 11.87 21.76
CA GLN A 271 9.90 12.03 22.10
C GLN A 271 10.86 11.97 20.89
N TYR A 272 10.36 11.85 19.65
CA TYR A 272 11.17 11.30 18.55
C TYR A 272 11.53 12.29 17.42
N THR A 273 10.69 13.27 17.03
CA THR A 273 11.07 14.32 16.03
C THR A 273 10.26 15.63 16.15
N THR A 274 10.77 16.70 15.53
CA THR A 274 10.09 17.99 15.34
C THR A 274 8.74 17.86 14.62
N GLU A 275 8.70 17.11 13.53
CA GLU A 275 7.52 16.96 12.68
C GLU A 275 6.36 16.27 13.42
N THR A 276 6.67 15.24 14.21
CA THR A 276 5.66 14.54 15.03
C THR A 276 5.08 15.46 16.10
N ASN A 277 5.89 16.35 16.67
CA ASN A 277 5.43 17.36 17.64
C ASN A 277 4.47 18.37 17.02
N VAL A 278 4.76 18.85 15.81
CA VAL A 278 3.85 19.73 15.06
C VAL A 278 2.53 19.01 14.77
N CYS A 279 2.59 17.75 14.32
CA CYS A 279 1.39 16.97 14.01
C CYS A 279 0.48 16.80 15.24
N ALA A 280 1.04 16.48 16.40
CA ALA A 280 0.26 16.33 17.62
C ALA A 280 -0.30 17.67 18.15
N ALA A 281 0.43 18.77 17.98
CA ALA A 281 -0.06 20.11 18.32
C ALA A 281 -1.26 20.52 17.43
N VAL A 282 -1.15 20.32 16.12
CA VAL A 282 -2.25 20.57 15.17
C VAL A 282 -3.47 19.72 15.52
N TYR A 283 -3.27 18.43 15.80
CA TYR A 283 -4.36 17.55 16.22
C TYR A 283 -5.02 18.02 17.52
N ALA A 284 -4.25 18.30 18.57
CA ALA A 284 -4.79 18.75 19.85
C ALA A 284 -5.60 20.06 19.72
N LEU A 285 -5.17 20.92 18.81
CA LEU A 285 -5.83 22.18 18.48
C LEU A 285 -7.14 21.97 17.72
N CYS A 286 -7.13 21.13 16.67
CA CYS A 286 -8.31 20.90 15.83
C CYS A 286 -9.35 19.95 16.44
N SER A 287 -8.91 19.07 17.33
CA SER A 287 -9.74 18.02 17.90
C SER A 287 -10.89 18.58 18.75
N ASN A 288 -12.11 18.09 18.54
CA ASN A 288 -13.28 18.55 19.30
C ASN A 288 -13.45 17.83 20.63
N HIS A 289 -12.78 16.69 20.85
CA HIS A 289 -12.87 15.93 22.11
C HIS A 289 -11.78 16.28 23.12
N ILE A 290 -10.74 16.99 22.68
CA ILE A 290 -9.75 17.55 23.60
C ILE A 290 -10.34 18.85 24.14
N ASP A 291 -10.65 18.89 25.43
CA ASP A 291 -11.12 20.11 26.06
C ASP A 291 -9.98 21.13 26.28
N MET A 292 -10.35 22.32 26.71
CA MET A 292 -9.43 23.43 26.89
C MET A 292 -8.40 23.20 28.02
N ALA A 293 -8.78 22.47 29.08
CA ALA A 293 -7.89 22.14 30.19
C ALA A 293 -6.82 21.12 29.75
N GLN A 294 -7.26 20.06 29.08
CA GLN A 294 -6.42 19.03 28.48
C GLN A 294 -5.46 19.61 27.44
N PHE A 295 -5.94 20.52 26.60
CA PHE A 295 -5.13 21.24 25.62
C PHE A 295 -4.04 22.07 26.31
N THR A 296 -4.40 22.86 27.32
CA THR A 296 -3.43 23.68 28.07
C THR A 296 -2.35 22.84 28.75
N ASP A 297 -2.72 21.71 29.34
CA ASP A 297 -1.77 20.79 29.97
C ASP A 297 -0.89 20.06 28.96
N PHE A 298 -1.36 19.88 27.73
CA PHE A 298 -0.55 19.40 26.63
C PHE A 298 0.46 20.43 26.14
N LEU A 299 0.08 21.70 26.06
CA LEU A 299 0.99 22.79 25.71
C LEU A 299 2.13 22.94 26.71
N LYS A 300 1.83 22.90 28.02
CA LYS A 300 2.87 22.91 29.07
C LYS A 300 3.86 21.76 28.90
N TYR A 301 3.36 20.57 28.54
CA TYR A 301 4.20 19.40 28.28
C TYR A 301 5.10 19.60 27.05
N LEU A 302 4.54 20.04 25.92
CA LEU A 302 5.31 20.30 24.70
C LEU A 302 6.36 21.40 24.90
N ALA A 303 6.11 22.38 25.76
CA ALA A 303 7.02 23.51 25.99
C ALA A 303 8.29 23.07 26.70
N GLY A 304 8.21 21.98 27.48
CA GLY A 304 9.37 21.35 28.09
C GLY A 304 10.25 20.54 27.12
N ILE A 305 9.74 20.19 25.93
CA ILE A 305 10.40 19.25 25.00
C ILE A 305 10.90 19.96 23.73
N PHE A 306 10.21 21.00 23.29
CA PHE A 306 10.41 21.60 21.99
C PHE A 306 10.89 23.04 22.15
N LYS A 307 12.05 23.40 21.57
CA LYS A 307 12.62 24.77 21.65
C LYS A 307 12.36 25.65 20.42
N PRO A 308 12.17 25.15 19.17
CA PRO A 308 11.79 25.99 18.04
C PRO A 308 10.26 26.03 17.88
N TRP A 309 9.55 26.55 18.88
CA TRP A 309 8.07 26.61 18.89
C TRP A 309 7.48 27.52 17.80
N MET A 310 8.22 28.53 17.36
CA MET A 310 7.69 29.69 16.65
C MET A 310 7.33 29.42 15.17
N GLU A 311 8.21 28.74 14.44
CA GLU A 311 7.97 28.36 13.04
C GLU A 311 6.89 27.26 12.95
N ALA A 312 6.94 26.28 13.86
CA ALA A 312 5.92 25.26 14.00
C ALA A 312 4.55 25.85 14.32
N LEU A 313 4.47 26.89 15.16
CA LEU A 313 3.23 27.59 15.47
C LEU A 313 2.64 28.29 14.25
N ALA A 314 3.45 29.05 13.53
CA ALA A 314 2.99 29.83 12.39
C ALA A 314 2.44 28.91 11.29
N GLN A 315 3.10 27.77 11.06
CA GLN A 315 2.62 26.73 10.16
C GLN A 315 1.33 26.07 10.69
N THR A 316 1.25 25.79 11.99
CA THR A 316 0.07 25.20 12.65
C THR A 316 -1.16 26.12 12.55
N CYS A 317 -1.02 27.39 12.89
CA CYS A 317 -2.12 28.35 12.82
C CYS A 317 -2.55 28.63 11.37
N LYS A 318 -1.60 28.73 10.42
CA LYS A 318 -1.91 28.89 8.98
C LYS A 318 -2.62 27.68 8.40
N ALA A 319 -2.22 26.47 8.82
CA ALA A 319 -2.87 25.24 8.44
C ALA A 319 -4.35 25.25 8.89
N ILE A 320 -4.60 25.64 10.14
CA ILE A 320 -5.92 25.56 10.80
C ILE A 320 -6.91 26.61 10.32
N ALA A 321 -6.42 27.82 10.03
CA ALA A 321 -7.15 28.87 9.32
C ALA A 321 -7.86 28.38 8.05
N ILE A 322 -7.26 27.41 7.34
CA ILE A 322 -7.78 26.86 6.09
C ILE A 322 -8.84 25.76 6.35
N ALA A 323 -8.84 25.11 7.52
CA ALA A 323 -9.48 23.81 7.70
C ALA A 323 -10.90 23.82 8.29
N GLN A 324 -11.25 24.69 9.25
CA GLN A 324 -12.64 24.90 9.74
C GLN A 324 -12.71 25.98 10.84
N ARG A 325 -13.92 26.53 11.07
CA ARG A 325 -14.18 27.64 12.02
C ARG A 325 -15.15 27.18 13.14
N ASN A 326 -14.67 27.15 14.38
CA ASN A 326 -15.50 26.94 15.57
C ASN A 326 -14.95 27.76 16.77
N GLU A 327 -15.82 28.22 17.67
CA GLU A 327 -15.46 29.05 18.85
C GLU A 327 -14.43 28.36 19.75
N LEU A 328 -14.60 27.05 20.02
CA LEU A 328 -13.65 26.26 20.81
C LEU A 328 -12.23 26.24 20.20
N GLN A 329 -12.12 26.29 18.87
CA GLN A 329 -10.82 26.34 18.20
C GLN A 329 -10.17 27.71 18.36
N ASN A 330 -10.94 28.81 18.32
CA ASN A 330 -10.43 30.16 18.57
C ASN A 330 -9.86 30.29 19.99
N GLU A 331 -10.54 29.74 20.99
CA GLU A 331 -10.05 29.73 22.38
C GLU A 331 -8.74 28.95 22.53
N LYS A 332 -8.63 27.77 21.90
CA LYS A 332 -7.40 26.99 21.90
C LYS A 332 -6.27 27.69 21.13
N ILE A 333 -6.55 28.34 20.00
CA ILE A 333 -5.56 29.15 19.27
C ILE A 333 -5.04 30.28 20.17
N ARG A 334 -5.93 30.98 20.88
CA ARG A 334 -5.55 32.04 21.81
C ARG A 334 -4.65 31.52 22.93
N ALA A 335 -5.00 30.39 23.53
CA ALA A 335 -4.20 29.79 24.59
C ALA A 335 -2.85 29.26 24.13
N LEU A 336 -2.78 28.77 22.88
CA LEU A 336 -1.53 28.42 22.22
C LEU A 336 -0.62 29.65 22.10
N ILE A 337 -1.13 30.76 21.57
CA ILE A 337 -0.39 32.02 21.41
C ILE A 337 0.08 32.55 22.78
N LEU A 338 -0.80 32.57 23.79
CA LEU A 338 -0.46 32.98 25.15
C LEU A 338 0.66 32.13 25.76
N SER A 339 0.57 30.80 25.60
CA SER A 339 1.59 29.88 26.12
C SER A 339 2.95 30.15 25.48
N VAL A 340 3.01 30.38 24.17
CA VAL A 340 4.24 30.72 23.44
C VAL A 340 4.85 32.03 23.94
N CYS A 341 4.02 33.07 24.01
CA CYS A 341 4.46 34.42 24.38
C CYS A 341 4.90 34.51 25.85
N SER A 342 4.38 33.63 26.72
CA SER A 342 4.80 33.56 28.12
C SER A 342 6.17 32.91 28.35
N MET A 343 6.69 32.15 27.38
CA MET A 343 7.90 31.32 27.56
C MET A 343 9.11 31.76 26.73
N SER A 344 8.97 32.74 25.85
CA SER A 344 10.06 33.16 24.96
C SER A 344 10.06 34.67 24.67
N ARG A 345 11.25 35.23 24.37
CA ARG A 345 11.33 36.57 23.78
C ARG A 345 10.73 36.50 22.38
N ILE A 346 9.70 37.29 22.14
CA ILE A 346 9.02 37.37 20.84
C ILE A 346 10.03 37.92 19.82
N PRO A 347 10.40 37.15 18.77
CA PRO A 347 11.29 37.60 17.73
C PRO A 347 10.63 38.71 16.91
N PRO A 348 11.44 39.63 16.34
CA PRO A 348 10.93 40.72 15.52
C PRO A 348 10.11 40.20 14.33
N GLY A 349 8.95 40.83 14.07
CA GLY A 349 8.06 40.47 12.96
C GLY A 349 7.06 39.33 13.23
N TYR A 350 7.16 38.67 14.38
CA TYR A 350 6.22 37.62 14.77
C TYR A 350 4.78 38.12 15.03
N PRO A 351 4.56 39.27 15.68
CA PRO A 351 3.20 39.82 15.81
C PRO A 351 2.55 40.10 14.45
N GLN A 352 3.29 40.66 13.49
CA GLN A 352 2.82 40.85 12.11
C GLN A 352 2.50 39.51 11.42
N ALA A 353 3.32 38.47 11.65
CA ALA A 353 3.05 37.13 11.13
C ALA A 353 1.74 36.56 11.69
N LEU A 354 1.47 36.71 12.99
CA LEU A 354 0.23 36.26 13.62
C LEU A 354 -1.00 37.01 13.08
N LEU A 355 -0.90 38.32 12.89
CA LEU A 355 -1.97 39.15 12.30
C LEU A 355 -2.23 38.88 10.81
N SER A 356 -1.26 38.28 10.12
CA SER A 356 -1.35 37.91 8.71
C SER A 356 -2.01 36.54 8.48
N ILE A 357 -2.39 35.85 9.55
CA ILE A 357 -3.08 34.56 9.48
C ILE A 357 -4.56 34.85 9.22
N ASP A 358 -5.02 34.52 8.01
CA ASP A 358 -6.41 34.64 7.63
C ASP A 358 -7.32 33.87 8.61
N GLY A 359 -8.37 34.51 9.14
CA GLY A 359 -9.35 33.85 10.00
C GLY A 359 -9.07 33.89 11.51
N LEU A 360 -7.92 34.41 11.95
CA LEU A 360 -7.76 34.84 13.34
C LEU A 360 -8.37 36.24 13.52
N GLU A 361 -9.26 36.41 14.50
CA GLU A 361 -9.77 37.74 14.85
C GLU A 361 -8.64 38.59 15.42
N ARG A 362 -8.35 39.72 14.76
CA ARG A 362 -7.28 40.63 15.18
C ARG A 362 -7.47 41.13 16.61
N ASP A 363 -8.71 41.42 16.98
CA ASP A 363 -9.08 41.90 18.31
C ASP A 363 -8.70 40.85 19.38
N SER A 364 -8.94 39.56 19.10
CA SER A 364 -8.53 38.45 19.98
C SER A 364 -7.01 38.33 20.18
N ILE A 365 -6.20 38.74 19.20
CA ILE A 365 -4.72 38.76 19.31
C ILE A 365 -4.26 39.99 20.10
N LEU A 366 -4.85 41.15 19.82
CA LEU A 366 -4.52 42.42 20.48
C LEU A 366 -4.94 42.45 21.96
N GLU A 367 -5.83 41.57 22.38
CA GLU A 367 -6.13 41.34 23.80
C GLU A 367 -4.97 40.68 24.57
N ILE A 368 -3.95 40.17 23.88
CA ILE A 368 -2.76 39.57 24.52
C ILE A 368 -1.76 40.70 24.83
N PRO A 369 -1.51 41.04 26.12
CA PRO A 369 -0.79 42.27 26.48
C PRO A 369 0.59 42.40 25.85
N ILE A 370 1.37 41.31 25.86
CA ILE A 370 2.73 41.31 25.31
C ILE A 370 2.77 41.46 23.77
N LEU A 371 1.73 41.00 23.06
CA LEU A 371 1.61 41.19 21.61
C LEU A 371 1.14 42.60 21.27
N HIS A 372 0.19 43.14 22.06
CA HIS A 372 -0.26 44.52 21.94
C HIS A 372 0.88 45.52 22.15
N GLU A 373 1.68 45.34 23.21
CA GLU A 373 2.83 46.19 23.52
C GLU A 373 3.91 46.11 22.44
N THR A 374 4.21 44.90 21.95
CA THR A 374 5.19 44.73 20.86
C THR A 374 4.71 45.40 19.57
N MET A 375 3.40 45.33 19.29
CA MET A 375 2.80 45.99 18.14
C MET A 375 2.80 47.51 18.23
N LEU A 376 2.40 48.05 19.39
CA LEU A 376 2.52 49.48 19.66
C LEU A 376 3.96 49.95 19.50
N GLY A 377 4.95 49.17 19.96
CA GLY A 377 6.36 49.44 19.73
C GLY A 377 6.69 49.56 18.24
N VAL A 378 6.30 48.57 17.43
CA VAL A 378 6.55 48.59 15.97
C VAL A 378 5.83 49.73 15.26
N ASP A 379 4.56 49.98 15.58
CA ASP A 379 3.76 51.07 14.98
C ASP A 379 4.31 52.46 15.36
N LEU A 380 4.97 52.56 16.52
CA LEU A 380 5.67 53.77 16.98
C LEU A 380 7.12 53.86 16.46
N GLY A 381 7.61 52.86 15.73
CA GLY A 381 8.97 52.83 15.19
C GLY A 381 10.08 52.59 16.23
N LEU A 382 9.72 51.98 17.37
CA LEU A 382 10.62 51.56 18.46
C LEU A 382 11.07 50.11 18.25
#